data_AF-A0A958UTZ9-F1
#
_entry.id   AF-A0A958UTZ9-F1
#
_cell.length_a   1.000
_cell.length_b   1.000
_cell.length_c   1.000
_cell.angle_alpha   90.00
_cell.angle_beta   90.00
_cell.angle_gamma   90.00
#
_symmetry.space_group_name_H-M   'P 1'
#
loop_
_entity.id
_entity.type
_entity.pdbx_description
1 polymer ?
#
loop_
_entity_poly.entity_id
_entity_poly.type
_entity_poly.pdbx_seq_one_letter_code
_entity_poly.pdbx_strand_id
1 'polypeptide(L)' 'SLKYYNEESILKNKDEPLDYNDTVIFPDKVKMNLEYYYKQSFTEDLRIILKTISIFFRK' A
#
# COMPACT_ATOMS: atom_id res chain seq x y z
N SER A 1 -1.39 -1.51 2.54
CA SER A 1 0.01 -1.10 2.34
C SER A 1 0.08 0.42 2.21
N LEU A 2 1.24 1.06 2.41
CA LEU A 2 1.36 2.52 2.34
C LEU A 2 0.91 3.12 0.99
N LYS A 3 1.09 2.39 -0.12
CA LYS A 3 0.67 2.79 -1.46
C LYS A 3 -0.86 2.97 -1.57
N TYR A 4 -1.62 2.12 -0.90
CA TYR A 4 -3.10 2.12 -0.91
C TYR A 4 -3.65 2.52 0.47
N TYR A 5 -3.08 3.54 1.11
CA TYR A 5 -3.51 3.95 2.46
C TYR A 5 -4.93 4.56 2.48
N ASN A 6 -5.39 5.11 1.36
CA ASN A 6 -6.73 5.69 1.14
C ASN A 6 -7.56 4.85 0.16
N GLU A 7 -7.38 3.53 0.18
CA GLU A 7 -8.01 2.57 -0.72
C GLU A 7 -9.51 2.74 -0.91
N GLU A 8 -10.25 2.96 0.17
CA GLU A 8 -11.70 3.15 0.12
C GLU A 8 -12.07 4.35 -0.76
N SER A 9 -11.31 5.46 -0.66
CA SER A 9 -11.49 6.61 -1.53
C SER A 9 -11.09 6.32 -2.97
N ILE A 10 -10.06 5.52 -3.20
CA ILE A 10 -9.65 5.10 -4.55
C ILE A 10 -10.77 4.27 -5.20
N LEU A 11 -11.29 3.28 -4.48
CA LEU A 11 -12.34 2.37 -4.95
C LEU A 11 -13.67 3.07 -5.20
N LYS A 12 -14.05 4.04 -4.35
CA LYS A 12 -15.26 4.86 -4.55
C LYS A 12 -15.24 5.68 -5.85
N ASN A 13 -14.06 5.95 -6.42
CA ASN A 13 -13.89 6.69 -7.67
C ASN A 13 -13.74 5.79 -8.90
N LYS A 14 -14.05 4.49 -8.80
CA LYS A 14 -13.99 3.54 -9.91
C LYS A 14 -15.38 3.06 -10.30
N ASP A 15 -15.58 2.89 -11.61
CA ASP A 15 -16.85 2.43 -12.17
C ASP A 15 -17.19 1.00 -11.71
N GLU A 16 -16.18 0.13 -11.64
CA GLU A 16 -16.29 -1.24 -11.12
C GLU A 16 -15.30 -1.47 -9.96
N PRO A 17 -15.66 -1.11 -8.71
CA PRO A 17 -14.74 -1.17 -7.58
C PRO A 17 -14.24 -2.56 -7.26
N LEU A 18 -15.09 -3.59 -7.40
CA LEU A 18 -14.72 -4.97 -7.12
C LEU A 18 -13.71 -5.50 -8.13
N ASP A 19 -13.97 -5.32 -9.43
CA ASP A 19 -13.04 -5.73 -10.49
C ASP A 19 -11.70 -5.00 -10.33
N TYR A 20 -11.71 -3.68 -10.09
CA TYR A 20 -10.48 -2.92 -9.89
C TYR A 20 -9.70 -3.38 -8.65
N ASN A 21 -10.39 -3.76 -7.57
CA ASN A 21 -9.72 -4.37 -6.42
C ASN A 21 -9.03 -5.68 -6.80
N ASP A 22 -9.74 -6.56 -7.49
CA ASP A 22 -9.30 -7.93 -7.76
C ASP A 22 -8.22 -8.00 -8.83
N THR A 23 -8.26 -7.10 -9.82
CA THR A 23 -7.34 -7.09 -10.97
C THR A 23 -6.15 -6.13 -10.78
N VAL A 24 -6.28 -5.09 -9.94
CA VAL A 24 -5.25 -4.06 -9.79
C VAL A 24 -4.71 -3.96 -8.36
N ILE A 25 -5.57 -3.66 -7.38
CA ILE A 25 -5.09 -3.33 -6.03
C ILE A 25 -4.54 -4.58 -5.32
N PHE A 26 -5.31 -5.67 -5.32
CA PHE A 26 -4.96 -6.88 -4.60
C PHE A 26 -3.69 -7.54 -5.16
N PRO A 27 -3.54 -7.76 -6.49
CA PRO A 27 -2.31 -8.33 -7.04
C PRO A 27 -1.07 -7.49 -6.74
N ASP A 28 -1.17 -6.16 -6.81
CA ASP A 28 -0.05 -5.27 -6.52
C ASP A 28 0.33 -5.26 -5.03
N LYS A 29 -0.66 -5.29 -4.12
CA LYS A 29 -0.40 -5.48 -2.68
C LYS A 29 0.33 -6.79 -2.39
N VAL A 30 -0.09 -7.89 -3.03
CA VAL A 30 0.56 -9.20 -2.85
C VAL A 30 2.00 -9.14 -3.34
N LYS A 31 2.25 -8.55 -4.51
CA LYS A 31 3.60 -8.34 -5.04
C LYS A 31 4.46 -7.53 -4.07
N MET A 32 3.95 -6.40 -3.57
CA MET A 32 4.67 -5.58 -2.59
C MET A 32 4.98 -6.34 -1.29
N ASN A 33 4.04 -7.13 -0.79
CA ASN A 33 4.23 -7.92 0.43
C ASN A 33 5.31 -9.00 0.22
N LEU A 34 5.31 -9.66 -0.94
CA LEU A 34 6.34 -10.63 -1.30
C LEU A 34 7.71 -9.95 -1.45
N GLU A 35 7.78 -8.80 -2.12
CA GLU A 35 9.02 -8.03 -2.24
C GLU A 35 9.59 -7.62 -0.87
N TYR A 36 8.73 -7.17 0.04
CA TYR A 36 9.12 -6.87 1.42
C TYR A 36 9.62 -8.13 2.12
N TYR A 37 8.88 -9.24 2.04
CA TYR A 37 9.27 -10.52 2.65
C TYR A 37 10.67 -10.97 2.21
N TYR A 38 10.99 -10.90 0.91
CA TYR A 38 12.29 -11.31 0.39
C TYR A 38 13.43 -10.32 0.69
N LYS A 39 13.11 -9.06 1.02
CA LYS A 39 14.11 -7.98 1.25
C LYS A 39 14.06 -7.44 2.67
N GLN A 40 13.36 -8.11 3.59
CA GLN A 40 13.10 -7.61 4.93
C GLN A 40 14.43 -7.38 5.67
N SER A 41 14.53 -6.22 6.32
CA SER A 41 15.66 -5.84 7.15
C SER A 41 15.23 -4.78 8.13
N PHE A 42 15.90 -4.71 9.29
CA PHE A 42 15.59 -3.72 10.32
C PHE A 42 15.65 -2.28 9.80
N THR A 43 16.57 -1.98 8.88
CA THR A 43 16.69 -0.65 8.27
C THR A 43 15.51 -0.33 7.36
N GLU A 44 15.01 -1.30 6.59
CA GLU A 44 13.83 -1.11 5.76
C GLU A 44 12.56 -0.98 6.62
N ASP A 45 12.47 -1.69 7.75
CA ASP A 45 11.38 -1.53 8.71
C ASP A 45 11.35 -0.11 9.30
N LEU A 46 12.49 0.38 9.76
CA LEU A 46 12.61 1.75 10.28
C LEU A 46 12.25 2.78 9.20
N ARG A 47 12.65 2.56 7.95
CA ARG A 47 12.29 3.42 6.81
C ARG A 47 10.78 3.44 6.56
N ILE A 48 10.10 2.29 6.63
CA ILE A 48 8.65 2.18 6.46
C ILE A 48 7.93 2.91 7.60
N ILE A 49 8.38 2.75 8.85
CA ILE A 49 7.82 3.44 10.01
C ILE A 49 7.94 4.96 9.84
N LEU A 50 9.13 5.47 9.49
CA LEU A 50 9.35 6.91 9.27
C LEU A 50 8.49 7.46 8.11
N LYS A 51 8.37 6.71 7.00
CA LYS A 51 7.45 7.09 5.92
C LYS A 51 6.01 7.17 6.40
N THR A 52 5.56 6.20 7.19
CA THR A 52 4.20 6.16 7.74
C THR A 52 3.93 7.39 8.60
N ILE A 53 4.84 7.71 9.52
CA ILE A 53 4.77 8.90 10.38
C ILE A 53 4.76 10.19 9.55
N SER A 54 5.61 10.29 8.50
CA SER A 54 5.67 11.49 7.65
C SER A 54 4.36 11.80 6.92
N ILE A 55 3.52 10.80 6.65
CA ILE A 55 2.21 11.00 6.01
C ILE A 55 1.29 11.80 6.94
N PHE A 56 1.33 11.53 8.25
CA PHE A 56 0.52 12.26 9.23
C PHE A 56 0.96 13.72 9.40
N PHE A 57 2.26 14.00 9.24
CA PHE A 57 2.78 15.37 9.31
C PHE A 57 2.61 16.19 8.02
N ARG A 58 2.34 15.53 6.90
CA ARG A 58 2.09 16.17 5.59
C ARG A 58 0.61 16.46 5.31
N LYS A 59 -0.27 15.99 6.19
CA LYS A 59 -1.71 16.19 6.13
C LYS A 59 -2.11 17.34 7.04
#